data_AF-A0A916GEK5-F1
#
_entry.id   AF-A0A916GEK5-F1
#
_cell.length_a   1.000
_cell.length_b   1.000
_cell.length_c   1.000
_cell.angle_alpha   90.00
_cell.angle_beta   90.00
_cell.angle_gamma   90.00
#
_symmetry.space_group_name_H-M   'P 1'
#
loop_
_entity.id
_entity.type
_entity.pdbx_description
1 polymer ?
#
loop_
_entity_poly.entity_id
_entity_poly.type
_entity_poly.pdbx_seq_one_letter_code
_entity_poly.pdbx_strand_id
1 'polypeptide(L)'
;MSKSYLCGNSLSFHCPGCKRGHGVPVDGSRGWVWNQNLEKPTLSPSILVTYPANPNAAEEFKEWRTKRICHSFVTDGRIQFLSDCTHELAGQTVDLPDWDD
;
A
#
# COMPACT_ATOMS: atom_id res chain seq x y z
N MET A 1 -11.49 13.99 -3.46
CA MET A 1 -10.38 14.56 -2.66
C MET A 1 -9.09 13.87 -3.13
N SER A 2 -7.90 14.22 -2.63
CA SER A 2 -6.67 13.50 -3.03
C SER A 2 -6.70 12.07 -2.51
N LYS A 3 -6.18 11.09 -3.26
CA LYS A 3 -6.07 9.68 -2.84
C LYS A 3 -4.74 9.35 -2.18
N SER A 4 -3.80 10.28 -2.23
CA SER A 4 -2.45 10.16 -1.71
C SER A 4 -1.92 11.51 -1.25
N TYR A 5 -0.93 11.47 -0.37
CA TYR A 5 -0.29 12.63 0.23
C TYR A 5 1.23 12.54 0.05
N LEU A 6 1.87 13.65 -0.32
CA LEU A 6 3.32 13.74 -0.43
C LEU A 6 3.92 14.29 0.87
N CYS A 7 4.65 13.45 1.62
CA CYS A 7 5.40 13.84 2.80
C CYS A 7 6.89 13.93 2.47
N GLY A 8 7.36 15.15 2.19
CA GLY A 8 8.72 15.37 1.69
C GLY A 8 8.96 14.59 0.40
N ASN A 9 9.77 13.53 0.50
CA ASN A 9 10.22 12.72 -0.63
C ASN A 9 9.51 11.37 -0.76
N SER A 10 8.44 11.16 0.02
CA SER A 10 7.67 9.91 0.02
C SER A 10 6.20 10.17 -0.24
N LEU A 11 5.61 9.40 -1.16
CA LEU A 11 4.19 9.39 -1.43
C LEU A 11 3.52 8.34 -0.53
N SER A 12 2.50 8.76 0.21
CA SER A 12 1.70 7.91 1.07
C SER A 12 0.27 7.74 0.54
N PHE A 13 -0.30 6.55 0.63
CA PHE A 13 -1.69 6.26 0.27
C PHE A 13 -2.30 5.21 1.22
N HIS A 14 -3.63 5.27 1.45
CA HIS A 14 -4.30 4.31 2.33
C HIS A 14 -4.52 2.99 1.58
N CYS A 15 -3.96 1.90 2.11
CA CYS A 15 -4.14 0.56 1.57
C CYS A 15 -5.38 -0.10 2.19
N PRO A 16 -6.47 -0.33 1.44
CA PRO A 16 -7.70 -0.93 1.98
C PRO A 16 -7.50 -2.39 2.44
N GLY A 17 -6.53 -3.12 1.87
CA GLY A 17 -6.22 -4.50 2.27
C GLY A 17 -5.49 -4.58 3.61
N CYS A 18 -4.57 -3.65 3.87
CA CYS A 18 -3.83 -3.58 5.13
C CYS A 18 -4.48 -2.67 6.19
N LYS A 19 -5.49 -1.88 5.78
CA LYS A 19 -6.23 -0.91 6.60
C LYS A 19 -5.28 0.10 7.27
N ARG A 20 -4.31 0.61 6.51
CA ARG A 20 -3.23 1.52 6.96
C ARG A 20 -2.55 2.22 5.79
N GLY A 21 -1.77 3.26 6.09
CA GLY A 21 -0.94 3.96 5.11
C GLY A 21 0.25 3.12 4.64
N HIS A 22 0.46 3.08 3.32
CA HIS A 22 1.69 2.62 2.70
C HIS A 22 2.46 3.82 2.15
N GLY A 23 3.79 3.81 2.28
CA GLY A 23 4.67 4.88 1.81
C GLY A 23 5.68 4.36 0.79
N VAL A 24 5.87 5.11 -0.30
CA VAL A 24 6.81 4.81 -1.37
C VAL A 24 7.71 6.02 -1.61
N PRO A 25 9.05 5.87 -1.66
CA PRO A 25 9.92 6.98 -2.00
C PRO A 25 9.71 7.36 -3.47
N VAL A 26 9.52 8.65 -3.73
CA VAL A 26 9.26 9.21 -5.08
C VAL A 26 10.25 10.33 -5.42
N ASP A 27 11.44 10.27 -4.83
CA ASP A 27 12.54 11.23 -4.98
C ASP A 27 13.41 11.00 -6.25
N GLY A 28 12.97 10.11 -7.15
CA GLY A 28 13.75 9.68 -8.31
C GLY A 28 14.96 8.79 -7.96
N SER A 29 15.15 8.46 -6.68
CA SER A 29 16.13 7.46 -6.26
C SER A 29 15.51 6.06 -6.28
N ARG A 30 16.36 5.02 -6.15
CA ARG A 30 15.92 3.62 -5.94
C ARG A 30 15.03 3.04 -7.05
N GLY A 31 14.98 3.69 -8.22
CA GLY A 31 14.27 3.20 -9.40
C GLY A 31 12.76 3.43 -9.36
N TRP A 32 12.24 4.22 -8.42
CA TRP A 32 10.81 4.53 -8.35
C TRP A 32 10.40 5.59 -9.37
N VAL A 33 9.28 5.34 -10.04
CA VAL A 33 8.63 6.26 -10.96
C VAL A 33 7.24 6.59 -10.43
N TRP A 34 6.91 7.89 -10.45
CA TRP A 34 5.61 8.41 -10.08
C TRP A 34 5.15 9.43 -11.12
N ASN A 35 3.87 9.39 -11.48
CA ASN A 35 3.27 10.31 -12.46
C ASN A 35 2.95 11.71 -11.91
N GLN A 36 3.37 12.05 -10.69
CA GLN A 36 3.14 13.34 -10.04
C GLN A 36 1.65 13.69 -9.80
N ASN A 37 0.76 12.70 -9.85
CA ASN A 37 -0.66 12.89 -9.62
C ASN A 37 -1.07 12.34 -8.23
N LEU A 38 -1.64 13.19 -7.38
CA LEU A 38 -2.09 12.82 -6.03
C LEU A 38 -3.50 12.24 -6.00
N GLU A 39 -4.34 12.56 -6.99
CA GLU A 39 -5.71 12.04 -7.11
C GLU A 39 -5.73 10.69 -7.82
N LYS A 40 -4.87 10.53 -8.83
CA LYS A 40 -4.74 9.31 -9.64
C LYS A 40 -3.28 8.87 -9.69
N PRO A 41 -2.68 8.51 -8.54
CA PRO A 41 -1.29 8.09 -8.50
C PRO A 41 -1.08 6.86 -9.38
N THR A 42 0.04 6.87 -10.08
CA THR A 42 0.60 5.70 -10.76
C THR A 42 2.03 5.55 -10.30
N LEU A 43 2.37 4.37 -9.80
CA LEU A 43 3.67 4.04 -9.23
C LEU A 43 4.26 2.83 -9.96
N SER A 44 5.57 2.87 -10.19
CA SER A 44 6.33 1.74 -10.72
C SER A 44 7.68 1.66 -10.03
N PRO A 45 8.19 0.46 -9.69
CA PRO A 45 7.65 -0.88 -9.95
C PRO A 45 6.49 -1.27 -9.00
N SER A 46 6.21 -2.58 -8.84
CA SER A 46 5.29 -3.06 -7.81
C SER A 46 5.78 -2.72 -6.40
N ILE A 47 4.82 -2.60 -5.49
CA ILE A 47 5.02 -2.25 -4.09
C ILE A 47 4.91 -3.52 -3.27
N LEU A 48 5.99 -3.91 -2.60
CA LEU A 48 6.01 -5.03 -1.67
C LEU A 48 6.16 -4.51 -0.24
N VAL A 49 5.13 -4.72 0.59
CA VAL A 49 5.16 -4.43 2.02
C VAL A 49 5.07 -5.75 2.78
N THR A 50 6.02 -5.96 3.70
CA THR A 50 6.04 -7.15 4.55
C THR A 50 6.00 -6.75 6.01
N TYR A 51 5.19 -7.46 6.78
CA TYR A 51 5.12 -7.32 8.23
C TYR A 51 5.59 -8.63 8.86
N PRO A 52 6.58 -8.60 9.77
CA PRO A 52 7.03 -9.80 10.45
C PRO A 52 5.94 -10.37 11.33
N ALA A 53 5.98 -11.69 11.53
CA ALA A 53 5.14 -12.35 12.51
C ALA A 53 5.47 -11.84 13.92
N ASN A 54 4.44 -11.61 14.73
CA ASN A 54 4.54 -11.41 16.16
C ASN A 54 3.82 -12.55 16.90
N PRO A 55 4.52 -13.66 17.20
CA PRO A 55 3.91 -14.82 17.86
C PRO A 55 3.20 -14.50 19.18
N ASN A 56 3.61 -13.41 19.84
CA ASN A 56 3.07 -12.97 21.13
C ASN A 56 1.97 -11.90 20.99
N ALA A 57 1.45 -11.65 19.77
CA ALA A 57 0.35 -10.71 19.60
C ALA A 57 -0.85 -11.11 20.49
N ALA A 58 -1.46 -10.10 21.11
CA ALA A 58 -2.67 -10.27 21.93
C ALA A 58 -3.80 -10.92 21.12
N GLU A 59 -4.76 -11.56 21.80
CA GLU A 59 -5.87 -12.25 21.13
C GLU A 59 -6.66 -11.35 20.16
N GLU A 60 -6.84 -10.07 20.52
CA GLU A 60 -7.47 -9.05 19.66
C GLU A 60 -6.71 -8.78 18.35
N PHE A 61 -5.41 -9.06 18.32
CA PHE A 61 -4.51 -8.90 17.17
C PHE A 61 -3.94 -10.23 16.67
N LYS A 62 -4.62 -11.36 16.90
CA LYS A 62 -4.11 -12.70 16.56
C LYS A 62 -3.68 -12.88 15.10
N GLU A 63 -4.24 -12.10 14.16
CA GLU A 63 -3.81 -12.08 12.75
C GLU A 63 -2.32 -11.68 12.58
N TRP A 64 -1.76 -10.91 13.52
CA TRP A 64 -0.35 -10.51 13.55
C TRP A 64 0.58 -11.63 14.01
N ARG A 65 0.06 -12.76 14.49
CA ARG A 65 0.89 -13.94 14.83
C ARG A 65 1.57 -14.57 13.63
N THR A 66 1.07 -14.27 12.43
CA THR A 66 1.63 -14.77 11.17
C THR A 66 2.22 -13.61 10.36
N LYS A 67 3.20 -13.94 9.50
CA LYS A 67 3.79 -12.96 8.57
C LYS A 67 2.70 -12.45 7.64
N ARG A 68 2.65 -11.13 7.41
CA ARG A 68 1.74 -10.54 6.42
C ARG A 68 2.50 -9.98 5.24
N ILE A 69 1.95 -10.17 4.04
CA ILE A 69 2.50 -9.66 2.79
C ILE A 69 1.38 -8.88 2.09
N CYS A 70 1.71 -7.69 1.62
CA CYS A 70 0.91 -6.93 0.67
C CYS A 70 1.81 -6.61 -0.52
N HIS A 71 1.50 -7.20 -1.66
CA HIS A 71 2.19 -6.98 -2.92
C HIS A 71 1.19 -6.41 -3.92
N SER A 72 1.45 -5.21 -4.42
CA SER A 72 0.45 -4.47 -5.20
C SER A 72 1.05 -3.59 -6.28
N PHE A 73 0.27 -3.33 -7.32
CA PHE A 73 0.48 -2.19 -8.23
C PHE A 73 -0.51 -1.07 -7.90
N VAL A 74 -0.07 0.18 -8.08
CA VAL A 74 -0.93 1.36 -8.01
C VAL A 74 -0.92 2.04 -9.37
N THR A 75 -2.08 2.16 -10.00
CA THR A 75 -2.23 2.72 -11.35
C THR A 75 -3.57 3.43 -11.47
N ASP A 76 -3.56 4.64 -12.01
CA ASP A 76 -4.75 5.48 -12.22
C ASP A 76 -5.65 5.61 -10.97
N GLY A 77 -5.06 5.73 -9.78
CA GLY A 77 -5.81 5.84 -8.53
C GLY A 77 -6.54 4.57 -8.10
N ARG A 78 -6.11 3.41 -8.60
CA ARG A 78 -6.56 2.08 -8.22
C ARG A 78 -5.40 1.25 -7.69
N ILE A 79 -5.70 0.30 -6.82
CA ILE A 79 -4.74 -0.64 -6.28
C ILE A 79 -5.10 -2.06 -6.74
N GLN A 80 -4.15 -2.72 -7.41
CA GLN A 80 -4.24 -4.12 -7.81
C GLN A 80 -3.38 -4.93 -6.84
N PHE A 81 -4.00 -5.82 -6.06
CA PHE A 81 -3.32 -6.75 -5.18
C PHE A 81 -2.96 -8.03 -5.93
N LEU A 82 -1.71 -8.48 -5.76
CA LEU A 82 -1.23 -9.72 -6.36
C LEU A 82 -1.63 -10.93 -5.50
N SER A 83 -1.51 -12.13 -6.09
CA SER A 83 -1.98 -13.38 -5.47
C SER A 83 -1.15 -13.82 -4.25
N ASP A 84 0.04 -13.28 -4.07
CA ASP A 84 0.92 -13.52 -2.92
C ASP A 84 0.63 -12.59 -1.73
N CYS A 85 -0.37 -11.73 -1.82
CA CYS A 85 -0.93 -11.03 -0.66
C CYS A 85 -1.54 -12.02 0.34
N THR A 86 -1.38 -11.73 1.64
CA THR A 86 -1.93 -12.56 2.72
C THR A 86 -3.18 -11.95 3.38
N HIS A 87 -3.71 -10.85 2.85
CA HIS A 87 -4.93 -10.21 3.34
C HIS A 87 -6.12 -10.53 2.43
N GLU A 88 -7.34 -10.23 2.88
CA GLU A 88 -8.61 -10.60 2.23
C GLU A 88 -8.77 -10.13 0.77
N LEU A 89 -8.10 -9.04 0.39
CA LEU A 89 -8.16 -8.49 -0.97
C LEU A 89 -7.14 -9.10 -1.95
N ALA A 90 -6.47 -10.21 -1.62
CA ALA A 90 -5.51 -10.85 -2.52
C ALA A 90 -6.14 -11.18 -3.89
N GLY A 91 -5.43 -10.85 -4.97
CA GLY A 91 -5.90 -11.05 -6.36
C GLY A 91 -7.00 -10.09 -6.83
N GLN A 92 -7.37 -9.09 -6.02
CA GLN A 92 -8.42 -8.13 -6.37
C GLN A 92 -7.85 -6.76 -6.78
N THR A 93 -8.60 -6.03 -7.60
CA THR A 93 -8.34 -4.62 -7.90
C THR A 93 -9.49 -3.78 -7.37
N VAL A 94 -9.16 -2.77 -6.56
CA VAL A 94 -10.15 -1.85 -5.97
C VAL A 94 -9.71 -0.41 -6.14
N ASP A 95 -10.66 0.53 -6.02
CA ASP A 95 -10.33 1.95 -5.99
C ASP A 95 -9.53 2.29 -4.73
N LEU A 96 -8.48 3.11 -4.87
CA LEU A 96 -7.87 3.72 -3.69
C LEU A 96 -8.92 4.63 -3.04
N PRO A 97 -9.09 4.56 -1.71
CA PRO A 97 -9.96 5.48 -1.01
C PRO A 97 -9.37 6.89 -1.06
N ASP A 98 -10.23 7.88 -0.83
CA ASP A 98 -9.78 9.25 -0.63
C ASP A 98 -8.97 9.32 0.68
N TRP A 99 -7.96 10.17 0.69
CA TRP A 99 -7.16 10.46 1.87
C TRP A 99 -7.96 11.46 2.70
N ASP A 100 -8.69 10.95 3.71
CA ASP A 100 -9.36 11.78 4.69
C ASP A 100 -8.29 12.42 5.62
N ASP A 101 -8.30 13.75 5.73
CA ASP A 101 -7.49 14.53 6.68
C ASP A 101 -7.89 14.27 8.15
#